data_AF-A0AAW7LXL8-F1
#
_entry.id   AF-A0AAW7LXL8-F1
#
_cell.length_a   1.000
_cell.length_b   1.000
_cell.length_c   1.000
_cell.angle_alpha   90.00
_cell.angle_beta   90.00
_cell.angle_gamma   90.00
#
_symmetry.space_group_name_H-M   'P 1'
#
loop_
_entity.id
_entity.type
_entity.pdbx_description
1 polymer ?
#
loop_
_entity_poly.entity_id
_entity_poly.type
_entity_poly.pdbx_seq_one_letter_code
_entity_poly.pdbx_strand_id
1 'polypeptide(L)'
;MSNVKPYSWVVRFDVAPQWVADGFIMTDTTALEMLSDVINYANDHELAALVISAPDAERISEEQGYLASNNAELMRQVLIGSPQAYAKASVANTLLKAITALEQTQDNKQVVKELHSSLALLTGNKPISDIIWFPTPE
;
A
#
# COMPACT_ATOMS: atom_id res chain seq x y z
N MET A 1 -0.68 -6.03 -32.06
CA MET A 1 -0.95 -6.13 -30.60
C MET A 1 -2.39 -5.69 -30.39
N SER A 2 -3.20 -6.48 -29.68
CA SER A 2 -4.62 -6.15 -29.49
C SER A 2 -4.74 -4.86 -28.66
N ASN A 3 -5.61 -3.93 -29.06
CA ASN A 3 -5.91 -2.69 -28.34
C ASN A 3 -6.86 -2.92 -27.14
N VAL A 4 -6.96 -4.14 -26.65
CA VAL A 4 -7.86 -4.46 -25.53
C VAL A 4 -7.21 -3.93 -24.25
N LYS A 5 -7.89 -2.98 -23.60
CA LYS A 5 -7.49 -2.49 -22.28
C LYS A 5 -7.86 -3.54 -21.23
N PRO A 6 -7.02 -3.75 -20.20
CA PRO A 6 -7.41 -4.59 -19.08
C PRO A 6 -8.59 -3.98 -18.32
N TYR A 7 -9.43 -4.83 -17.73
CA TYR A 7 -10.34 -4.41 -16.68
C TYR A 7 -9.53 -4.29 -15.38
N SER A 8 -9.51 -3.11 -14.77
CA SER A 8 -8.63 -2.82 -13.62
C SER A 8 -9.44 -2.22 -12.46
N TRP A 9 -9.12 -2.67 -11.25
CA TRP A 9 -9.69 -2.19 -10.00
C TRP A 9 -8.59 -1.68 -9.08
N VAL A 10 -8.89 -0.67 -8.26
CA VAL A 10 -8.03 -0.24 -7.16
C VAL A 10 -8.71 -0.66 -5.87
N VAL A 11 -8.07 -1.56 -5.13
CA VAL A 11 -8.59 -2.14 -3.89
C VAL A 11 -7.71 -1.73 -2.72
N ARG A 12 -8.32 -1.42 -1.58
CA ARG A 12 -7.63 -1.18 -0.32
C ARG A 12 -7.88 -2.34 0.64
N PHE A 13 -6.81 -2.80 1.28
CA PHE A 13 -6.84 -3.78 2.35
C PHE A 13 -6.30 -3.14 3.62
N ASP A 14 -7.01 -3.33 4.74
CA ASP A 14 -6.51 -3.03 6.07
C ASP A 14 -6.37 -4.37 6.81
N VAL A 15 -5.26 -4.55 7.53
CA VAL A 15 -5.02 -5.72 8.39
C VAL A 15 -4.73 -5.25 9.81
N ALA A 16 -4.94 -6.14 10.78
CA ALA A 16 -4.55 -5.86 12.16
C ALA A 16 -3.02 -5.65 12.23
N PRO A 17 -2.52 -4.68 13.02
CA PRO A 17 -1.07 -4.45 13.17
C PRO A 17 -0.29 -5.70 13.55
N GLN A 18 -0.90 -6.60 14.33
CA GLN A 18 -0.33 -7.88 14.75
C GLN A 18 0.08 -8.77 13.56
N TRP A 19 -0.66 -8.77 12.45
CA TRP A 19 -0.22 -9.49 11.25
C TRP A 19 1.10 -8.94 10.73
N VAL A 20 1.25 -7.61 10.71
CA VAL A 20 2.48 -6.96 10.27
C VAL A 20 3.61 -7.29 11.24
N ALA A 21 3.35 -7.25 12.55
CA ALA A 21 4.30 -7.66 13.60
C ALA A 21 4.77 -9.12 13.43
N ASP A 22 3.88 -10.01 13.00
CA ASP A 22 4.17 -11.42 12.69
C ASP A 22 4.89 -11.62 11.34
N GLY A 23 5.26 -10.53 10.65
CA GLY A 23 6.05 -10.56 9.42
C GLY A 23 5.24 -10.41 8.13
N PHE A 24 3.93 -10.20 8.20
CA PHE A 24 3.13 -10.00 7.00
C PHE A 24 3.49 -8.70 6.28
N ILE A 25 3.76 -8.81 4.98
CA ILE A 25 4.01 -7.67 4.09
C ILE A 25 3.23 -7.91 2.79
N MET A 26 2.39 -6.95 2.40
CA MET A 26 1.70 -7.01 1.11
C MET A 26 2.67 -6.65 -0.01
N THR A 27 3.10 -7.66 -0.77
CA THR A 27 3.97 -7.52 -1.95
C THR A 27 3.20 -7.67 -3.26
N ASP A 28 3.80 -7.31 -4.40
CA ASP A 28 3.23 -7.58 -5.72
C ASP A 28 2.93 -9.08 -5.91
N THR A 29 3.85 -9.94 -5.43
CA THR A 29 3.68 -11.40 -5.45
C THR A 29 2.50 -11.83 -4.59
N THR A 30 2.43 -11.36 -3.34
CA THR A 30 1.33 -11.69 -2.41
C THR A 30 -0.03 -11.25 -2.98
N ALA A 31 -0.09 -10.06 -3.57
CA ALA A 31 -1.31 -9.55 -4.20
C ALA A 31 -1.73 -10.41 -5.40
N LEU A 32 -0.77 -10.90 -6.19
CA LEU A 32 -1.04 -11.80 -7.32
C LEU A 32 -1.51 -13.17 -6.84
N GLU A 33 -0.85 -13.76 -5.83
CA GLU A 33 -1.23 -15.03 -5.22
C GLU A 33 -2.67 -14.97 -4.68
N MET A 34 -3.03 -13.90 -3.96
CA MET A 34 -4.39 -13.68 -3.48
C MET A 34 -5.43 -13.61 -4.60
N LEU A 35 -5.09 -13.02 -5.75
CA LEU A 35 -5.99 -12.95 -6.90
C LEU A 35 -6.12 -14.31 -7.59
N SER A 36 -5.00 -15.02 -7.75
CA SER A 36 -4.94 -16.36 -8.34
C SER A 36 -5.72 -17.39 -7.52
N ASP A 37 -5.73 -17.26 -6.19
CA ASP A 37 -6.50 -18.13 -5.29
C ASP A 37 -8.02 -17.98 -5.45
N VAL A 38 -8.49 -16.84 -5.96
CA VAL A 38 -9.91 -16.57 -6.26
C VAL A 38 -10.26 -16.95 -7.71
N ILE A 39 -9.29 -16.85 -8.62
CA ILE A 39 -9.45 -17.16 -10.05
C ILE A 39 -8.57 -18.36 -10.40
N ASN A 40 -8.89 -19.50 -9.80
CA ASN A 40 -8.05 -20.70 -9.65
C ASN A 40 -7.66 -21.41 -10.97
N TYR A 41 -8.09 -20.89 -12.12
CA TYR A 41 -7.80 -21.42 -13.46
C TYR A 41 -7.08 -20.42 -14.37
N ALA A 42 -6.91 -19.18 -13.92
CA ALA A 42 -6.17 -18.20 -14.68
C ALA A 42 -4.66 -18.47 -14.55
N ASN A 43 -3.92 -18.18 -15.62
CA ASN A 43 -2.47 -18.30 -15.63
C ASN A 43 -1.77 -16.93 -15.53
N ASP A 44 -0.44 -16.94 -15.39
CA ASP A 44 0.42 -15.75 -15.24
C ASP A 44 0.37 -14.77 -16.43
N HIS A 45 -0.31 -15.11 -17.53
CA HIS A 45 -0.55 -14.22 -18.67
C HIS A 45 -1.94 -13.56 -18.66
N GLU A 46 -2.82 -13.99 -17.76
CA GLU A 46 -4.20 -13.53 -17.65
C GLU A 46 -4.43 -12.63 -16.44
N LEU A 47 -3.56 -12.75 -15.42
CA LEU A 47 -3.62 -11.96 -14.19
C LEU A 47 -2.40 -11.07 -14.03
N ALA A 48 -2.63 -9.91 -13.44
CA ALA A 48 -1.59 -9.03 -12.95
C ALA A 48 -2.08 -8.34 -11.70
N ALA A 49 -1.22 -8.23 -10.70
CA ALA A 49 -1.45 -7.45 -9.49
C ALA A 49 -0.24 -6.56 -9.24
N LEU A 50 -0.50 -5.39 -8.64
CA LEU A 50 0.52 -4.41 -8.35
C LEU A 50 0.13 -3.62 -7.10
N VAL A 51 1.02 -3.56 -6.12
CA VAL A 51 0.88 -2.71 -4.95
C VAL A 51 1.37 -1.30 -5.30
N ILE A 52 0.42 -0.38 -5.50
CA ILE A 52 0.70 1.00 -5.90
C ILE A 52 0.80 1.99 -4.72
N SER A 53 0.39 1.56 -3.53
CA SER A 53 0.53 2.29 -2.27
C SER A 53 0.64 1.27 -1.15
N ALA A 54 1.49 1.55 -0.18
CA ALA A 54 1.70 0.75 1.02
C ALA A 54 2.04 1.69 2.19
N PRO A 55 1.92 1.22 3.45
CA PRO A 55 2.45 1.95 4.60
C PRO A 55 3.95 2.23 4.43
N ASP A 56 4.42 3.29 5.08
CA ASP A 56 5.84 3.62 5.13
C ASP A 56 6.64 2.41 5.61
N ALA A 57 7.72 2.09 4.90
CA ALA A 57 8.53 0.92 5.21
C ALA A 57 9.18 1.02 6.61
N GLU A 58 9.44 2.25 7.09
CA GLU A 58 9.88 2.51 8.47
C GLU A 58 8.81 2.10 9.49
N ARG A 59 7.54 2.45 9.26
CA ARG A 59 6.42 2.02 10.11
C ARG A 59 6.28 0.49 10.14
N ILE A 60 6.45 -0.18 9.01
CA ILE A 60 6.42 -1.65 8.93
C ILE A 60 7.53 -2.25 9.80
N SER A 61 8.74 -1.70 9.69
CA SER A 61 9.88 -2.13 10.51
C SER A 61 9.65 -1.93 12.00
N GLU A 62 9.12 -0.77 12.39
CA GLU A 62 8.82 -0.48 13.79
C GLU A 62 7.81 -1.47 14.35
N GLU A 63 6.75 -1.78 13.59
CA GLU A 63 5.73 -2.76 13.99
C GLU A 63 6.30 -4.18 14.12
N GLN A 64 7.26 -4.55 13.26
CA GLN A 64 7.99 -5.83 13.35
C GLN A 64 9.06 -5.88 14.45
N GLY A 65 9.23 -4.80 15.23
CA GLY A 65 10.17 -4.75 16.34
C GLY A 65 11.64 -4.60 15.94
N TYR A 66 11.93 -4.22 14.68
CA TYR A 66 13.29 -3.93 14.24
C TYR A 66 13.73 -2.54 14.73
N LEU A 67 14.86 -2.49 15.44
CA LEU A 67 15.51 -1.23 15.80
C LEU A 67 16.07 -0.54 14.54
N ALA A 68 16.01 0.80 14.49
CA ALA A 68 16.51 1.60 13.37
C ALA A 68 17.95 1.27 12.94
N SER A 69 18.80 0.79 13.85
CA SER A 69 20.19 0.41 13.57
C SER A 69 20.36 -0.91 12.78
N ASN A 70 19.34 -1.77 12.73
CA ASN A 70 19.40 -3.11 12.12
C ASN A 70 18.38 -3.30 10.96
N ASN A 71 17.73 -2.22 10.53
CA ASN A 71 16.56 -2.25 9.64
C ASN A 71 16.89 -2.34 8.12
N ALA A 72 18.16 -2.27 7.72
CA ALA A 72 18.50 -2.13 6.29
C ALA A 72 18.01 -3.30 5.40
N GLU A 73 18.02 -4.53 5.91
CA GLU A 73 17.63 -5.72 5.14
C GLU A 73 16.11 -5.85 4.99
N LEU A 74 15.35 -5.60 6.05
CA LEU A 74 13.88 -5.60 5.98
C LEU A 74 13.40 -4.51 5.03
N MET A 75 13.91 -3.29 5.17
CA MET A 75 13.61 -2.19 4.25
C MET A 75 13.89 -2.58 2.81
N ARG A 76 15.02 -3.26 2.56
CA ARG A 76 15.35 -3.75 1.22
C ARG A 76 14.31 -4.75 0.70
N GLN A 77 13.85 -5.68 1.52
CA GLN A 77 12.82 -6.66 1.13
C GLN A 77 11.48 -5.99 0.84
N VAL A 78 11.05 -5.06 1.69
CA VAL A 78 9.84 -4.26 1.50
C VAL A 78 9.90 -3.48 0.18
N LEU A 79 11.03 -2.83 -0.10
CA LEU A 79 11.24 -2.07 -1.33
C LEU A 79 11.27 -2.95 -2.58
N ILE A 80 11.89 -4.13 -2.51
CA ILE A 80 11.97 -5.09 -3.64
C ILE A 80 10.60 -5.72 -3.90
N GLY A 81 9.82 -6.01 -2.85
CA GLY A 81 8.52 -6.66 -2.97
C GLY A 81 7.43 -5.79 -3.61
N SER A 82 7.52 -4.46 -3.47
CA SER A 82 6.52 -3.52 -3.99
C SER A 82 7.17 -2.23 -4.53
N PRO A 83 8.02 -2.30 -5.57
CA PRO A 83 8.85 -1.18 -6.01
C PRO A 83 8.04 0.06 -6.42
N GLN A 84 6.82 -0.12 -6.94
CA GLN A 84 5.97 1.00 -7.37
C GLN A 84 5.37 1.77 -6.18
N ALA A 85 5.00 1.09 -5.10
CA ALA A 85 4.51 1.73 -3.87
C ALA A 85 5.55 2.69 -3.27
N TYR A 86 6.83 2.32 -3.34
CA TYR A 86 7.94 3.06 -2.75
C TYR A 86 8.76 3.90 -3.73
N ALA A 87 8.34 3.96 -4.99
CA ALA A 87 9.01 4.78 -5.98
C ALA A 87 8.98 6.26 -5.58
N LYS A 88 10.03 7.03 -5.93
CA LYS A 88 10.05 8.50 -5.73
C LYS A 88 8.87 9.22 -6.41
N ALA A 89 8.29 8.61 -7.42
CA ALA A 89 7.11 9.08 -8.14
C ALA A 89 5.88 8.19 -7.89
N SER A 90 5.80 7.54 -6.72
CA SER A 90 4.62 6.77 -6.33
C SER A 90 3.37 7.65 -6.28
N VAL A 91 2.19 7.02 -6.34
CA VAL A 91 0.90 7.72 -6.31
C VAL A 91 0.78 8.58 -5.05
N ALA A 92 1.09 8.00 -3.88
CA ALA A 92 1.05 8.71 -2.61
C ALA A 92 2.00 9.91 -2.56
N ASN A 93 3.25 9.75 -2.99
CA ASN A 93 4.24 10.83 -2.97
C ASN A 93 3.90 11.94 -3.98
N THR A 94 3.41 11.57 -5.15
CA THR A 94 2.98 12.55 -6.17
C THR A 94 1.79 13.36 -5.68
N LEU A 95 0.83 12.71 -5.02
CA LEU A 95 -0.32 13.36 -4.41
C LEU A 95 0.10 14.30 -3.27
N LEU A 96 1.02 13.87 -2.40
CA LEU A 96 1.58 14.71 -1.33
C LEU A 96 2.26 15.96 -1.90
N LYS A 97 3.10 15.81 -2.93
CA LYS A 97 3.75 16.95 -3.60
C LYS A 97 2.73 17.91 -4.22
N ALA A 98 1.68 17.39 -4.84
CA ALA A 98 0.61 18.21 -5.40
C ALA A 98 -0.13 19.01 -4.31
N ILE A 99 -0.44 18.37 -3.17
CA ILE A 99 -1.02 19.02 -2.00
C ILE A 99 -0.13 20.17 -1.53
N THR A 100 1.16 19.90 -1.28
CA THR A 100 2.11 20.91 -0.79
C THR A 100 2.25 22.09 -1.77
N ALA A 101 2.22 21.84 -3.08
CA ALA A 101 2.25 22.90 -4.07
C ALA A 101 0.97 23.76 -4.05
N LEU A 102 -0.19 23.15 -3.87
CA LEU A 102 -1.48 23.85 -3.84
C LEU A 102 -1.72 24.61 -2.53
N GLU A 103 -1.18 24.14 -1.42
CA GLU A 103 -1.27 24.81 -0.11
C GLU A 103 -0.65 26.22 -0.11
N GLN A 104 0.28 26.49 -1.02
CA GLN A 104 0.91 27.80 -1.19
C GLN A 104 -0.01 28.84 -1.84
N THR A 105 -1.22 28.45 -2.26
CA THR A 105 -2.17 29.30 -3.00
C THR A 105 -3.48 29.47 -2.23
N GLN A 106 -3.99 30.70 -2.13
CA GLN A 106 -5.16 31.01 -1.28
C GLN A 106 -6.49 30.40 -1.76
N ASP A 107 -6.64 30.14 -3.06
CA ASP A 107 -7.92 29.75 -3.68
C ASP A 107 -8.20 28.24 -3.65
N ASN A 108 -7.26 27.41 -3.18
CA ASN A 108 -7.34 25.95 -3.30
C ASN A 108 -7.74 25.21 -2.03
N LYS A 109 -8.21 25.89 -0.97
CA LYS A 109 -8.47 25.28 0.35
C LYS A 109 -9.37 24.03 0.30
N GLN A 110 -10.43 24.06 -0.50
CA GLN A 110 -11.35 22.93 -0.62
C GLN A 110 -10.69 21.75 -1.35
N VAL A 111 -10.00 22.02 -2.47
CA VAL A 111 -9.26 21.01 -3.23
C VAL A 111 -8.18 20.36 -2.37
N VAL A 112 -7.40 21.16 -1.64
CA VAL A 112 -6.38 20.68 -0.69
C VAL A 112 -6.99 19.72 0.34
N LYS A 113 -8.16 20.06 0.90
CA LYS A 113 -8.85 19.19 1.86
C LYS A 113 -9.29 17.85 1.24
N GLU A 114 -9.80 17.87 0.02
CA GLU A 114 -10.20 16.65 -0.71
C GLU A 114 -8.99 15.77 -1.07
N LEU A 115 -7.88 16.39 -1.46
CA LEU A 115 -6.63 15.68 -1.73
C LEU A 115 -6.04 15.06 -0.46
N HIS A 116 -6.05 15.76 0.68
CA HIS A 116 -5.66 15.19 1.98
C HIS A 116 -6.53 13.99 2.35
N SER A 117 -7.85 14.10 2.14
CA SER A 117 -8.78 13.00 2.42
C SER A 117 -8.50 11.79 1.52
N SER A 118 -8.19 12.03 0.25
CA SER A 118 -7.84 11.00 -0.72
C SER A 118 -6.49 10.34 -0.40
N LEU A 119 -5.50 11.14 0.02
CA LEU A 119 -4.21 10.64 0.48
C LEU A 119 -4.38 9.76 1.72
N ALA A 120 -5.15 10.21 2.71
CA ALA A 120 -5.42 9.43 3.92
C ALA A 120 -6.17 8.11 3.64
N LEU A 121 -7.06 8.10 2.63
CA LEU A 121 -7.70 6.88 2.16
C LEU A 121 -6.68 5.94 1.52
N LEU A 122 -5.71 6.45 0.76
CA LEU A 122 -4.70 5.67 0.04
C LEU A 122 -3.57 5.13 0.95
N THR A 123 -3.16 5.88 1.97
CA THR A 123 -2.03 5.52 2.86
C THR A 123 -2.44 4.74 4.09
N GLY A 124 -3.74 4.58 4.33
CA GLY A 124 -4.24 3.87 5.51
C GLY A 124 -4.25 4.69 6.80
N ASN A 125 -4.01 6.01 6.72
CA ASN A 125 -4.07 6.91 7.89
C ASN A 125 -5.49 7.04 8.48
N LYS A 126 -6.51 6.72 7.68
CA LYS A 126 -7.89 6.60 8.15
C LYS A 126 -8.36 5.16 7.94
N PRO A 127 -8.58 4.34 8.98
CA PRO A 127 -8.99 2.93 8.81
C PRO A 127 -10.34 2.83 8.07
N ILE A 128 -10.52 1.76 7.28
CA ILE A 128 -11.80 1.48 6.60
C ILE A 128 -12.81 0.78 7.51
N SER A 129 -12.35 0.18 8.60
CA SER A 129 -13.16 -0.51 9.61
C SER A 129 -12.42 -0.61 10.94
N ASP A 130 -13.15 -0.82 12.04
CA ASP A 130 -12.56 -1.14 13.34
C ASP A 130 -12.07 -2.59 13.35
N ILE A 131 -10.81 -2.82 12.99
CA ILE A 131 -10.20 -4.15 12.97
C ILE A 131 -9.80 -4.56 14.38
N ILE A 132 -10.33 -5.70 14.84
CA ILE A 132 -10.04 -6.28 16.15
C ILE A 132 -9.19 -7.53 15.95
N TRP A 133 -8.05 -7.61 16.64
CA TRP A 133 -7.24 -8.82 16.72
C TRP A 133 -7.82 -9.77 17.76
N PHE A 134 -8.14 -10.99 17.33
CA PHE A 134 -8.47 -12.09 18.22
C PHE A 134 -7.26 -13.02 18.29
N PRO A 135 -6.54 -13.08 19.42
CA PRO A 135 -5.40 -13.98 19.55
C PRO A 135 -5.87 -15.43 19.35
N THR A 136 -5.10 -16.20 18.59
CA THR A 136 -5.33 -17.64 18.47
C THR A 136 -5.18 -18.25 19.86
N PRO A 137 -6.15 -19.06 20.34
CA PRO A 137 -5.99 -19.76 21.60
C PRO A 137 -4.73 -20.63 21.58
N GLU A 138 -3.95 -20.61 22.67
CA GLU A 138 -2.82 -21.51 22.89
C GLU A 138 -3.22 -22.99 22.87
#